data_AF-J4HZB3-F1
#
_entry.id   AF-J4HZB3-F1
#
_cell.length_a   1.000
_cell.length_b   1.000
_cell.length_c   1.000
_cell.angle_alpha   90.00
_cell.angle_beta   90.00
_cell.angle_gamma   90.00
#
_symmetry.space_group_name_H-M   'P 1'
#
loop_
_entity.id
_entity.type
_entity.pdbx_description
1 polymer ?
#
loop_
_entity_poly.entity_id
_entity_poly.type
_entity_poly.pdbx_seq_one_letter_code
_entity_poly.pdbx_strand_id
1 'polypeptide(L)'
;MSASERKERNHLASHAKLTCGPAFPDKDPGRVAAGLKAAIHNPNVSEEAKERATDRLHHMGGTEEVNTSPSTATHSTTTGSGQETSRVLGGYKATLNNEHASAKAKEHAREVLEAAGYTVERDPNVSEDEHHTHVLAGYKAALHNPRVSNEAKQHAREYLKEQGAL
;
A
#
# COMPACT_ATOMS: atom_id res chain seq x y z
N MET A 1 -66.12 17.28 -11.52
CA MET A 1 -64.67 17.38 -11.23
C MET A 1 -64.15 15.97 -11.02
N SER A 2 -63.48 15.40 -12.02
CA SER A 2 -63.23 13.96 -12.11
C SER A 2 -62.00 13.54 -11.30
N ALA A 3 -62.04 12.32 -10.74
CA ALA A 3 -60.96 11.73 -9.95
C ALA A 3 -59.70 11.38 -10.78
N SER A 4 -59.73 11.58 -12.10
CA SER A 4 -58.65 11.18 -13.01
C SER A 4 -57.56 12.25 -13.17
N GLU A 5 -57.86 13.53 -12.96
CA GLU A 5 -56.87 14.62 -13.16
C GLU A 5 -55.93 14.87 -11.97
N ARG A 6 -56.13 14.19 -10.84
CA ARG A 6 -55.19 14.25 -9.70
C ARG A 6 -54.04 13.26 -9.79
N LYS A 7 -54.13 12.23 -10.64
CA LYS A 7 -53.09 11.20 -10.73
C LYS A 7 -51.92 11.60 -11.64
N GLU A 8 -52.14 12.46 -12.63
CA GLU A 8 -51.05 12.95 -13.50
C GLU A 8 -50.20 14.05 -12.87
N ARG A 9 -50.71 14.83 -11.91
CA ARG A 9 -49.90 15.85 -11.23
C ARG A 9 -48.88 15.30 -10.24
N ASN A 10 -48.99 14.04 -9.85
CA ASN A 10 -48.03 13.39 -8.94
C ASN A 10 -46.85 12.73 -9.66
N HIS A 11 -46.81 12.74 -10.99
CA HIS A 11 -45.68 12.18 -11.74
C HIS A 11 -44.66 13.24 -12.21
N LEU A 12 -45.05 14.52 -12.27
CA LEU A 12 -44.12 15.62 -12.61
C LEU A 12 -43.31 16.15 -11.41
N ALA A 13 -43.61 15.73 -10.18
CA ALA A 13 -42.94 16.23 -8.97
C ALA A 13 -41.82 15.32 -8.43
N SER A 14 -41.47 14.23 -9.11
CA SER A 14 -40.33 13.38 -8.77
C SER A 14 -39.07 13.65 -9.59
N HIS A 15 -39.12 14.58 -10.56
CA HIS A 15 -37.92 15.24 -11.08
C HIS A 15 -37.50 16.35 -10.11
N ALA A 16 -37.27 15.99 -8.84
CA ALA A 16 -36.41 16.77 -8.00
C ALA A 16 -35.06 16.78 -8.71
N LYS A 17 -34.75 17.91 -9.35
CA LYS A 17 -33.42 18.25 -9.82
C LYS A 17 -32.48 17.87 -8.69
N LEU A 18 -31.77 16.75 -8.84
CA LEU A 18 -30.48 16.56 -8.19
C LEU A 18 -29.60 17.65 -8.78
N THR A 19 -29.77 18.87 -8.26
CA THR A 19 -28.77 19.90 -8.38
C THR A 19 -27.55 19.29 -7.74
N CYS A 20 -26.58 18.93 -8.59
CA CYS A 20 -25.22 18.69 -8.16
C CYS A 20 -24.82 19.95 -7.38
N GLY A 21 -24.87 19.85 -6.05
CA GLY A 21 -24.42 20.90 -5.14
C GLY A 21 -22.96 21.23 -5.44
N PRO A 22 -22.50 22.43 -5.03
CA PRO A 22 -21.22 22.97 -5.44
C PRO A 22 -20.11 21.94 -5.24
N ALA A 23 -19.28 21.77 -6.27
CA ALA A 23 -18.08 20.96 -6.21
C ALA A 23 -17.29 21.35 -4.95
N PHE A 24 -17.28 20.47 -3.96
CA PHE A 24 -16.50 20.67 -2.75
C PHE A 24 -15.02 20.66 -3.15
N PRO A 25 -14.27 21.74 -2.94
CA PRO A 25 -12.93 21.92 -3.50
C PRO A 25 -11.85 21.04 -2.85
N ASP A 26 -12.17 20.26 -1.82
CA ASP A 26 -11.19 19.47 -1.04
C ASP A 26 -11.15 17.97 -1.38
N LYS A 27 -11.91 17.53 -2.39
CA LYS A 27 -12.01 16.09 -2.71
C LYS A 27 -10.99 15.75 -3.78
N ASP A 28 -10.05 14.90 -3.40
CA ASP A 28 -9.11 14.28 -4.32
C ASP A 28 -9.88 13.65 -5.51
N PRO A 29 -9.66 14.13 -6.75
CA PRO A 29 -10.41 13.67 -7.92
C PRO A 29 -10.25 12.16 -8.15
N GLY A 30 -9.11 11.58 -7.79
CA GLY A 30 -8.87 10.13 -7.85
C GLY A 30 -9.75 9.36 -6.87
N ARG A 31 -9.98 9.90 -5.66
CA ARG A 31 -10.91 9.29 -4.69
C ARG A 31 -12.36 9.37 -5.15
N VAL A 32 -12.75 10.48 -5.80
CA VAL A 32 -14.10 10.63 -6.36
C VAL A 32 -14.31 9.64 -7.51
N ALA A 33 -13.34 9.52 -8.42
CA ALA A 33 -13.38 8.53 -9.50
C ALA A 33 -13.47 7.09 -8.98
N ALA A 34 -12.70 6.74 -7.94
CA ALA A 34 -12.75 5.43 -7.31
C ALA A 34 -14.13 5.13 -6.68
N GLY A 35 -14.75 6.10 -6.02
CA GLY A 35 -16.09 5.96 -5.46
C GLY A 35 -17.16 5.73 -6.52
N LEU A 36 -17.08 6.43 -7.66
CA LEU A 36 -18.01 6.22 -8.78
C LEU A 36 -17.81 4.85 -9.43
N LYS A 37 -16.55 4.40 -9.61
CA LYS A 37 -16.25 3.06 -10.09
C LYS A 37 -16.83 1.98 -9.17
N ALA A 38 -16.72 2.15 -7.86
CA ALA A 38 -17.33 1.25 -6.89
C ALA A 38 -18.87 1.23 -6.99
N ALA A 39 -19.49 2.40 -7.20
CA ALA A 39 -20.95 2.49 -7.40
C ALA A 39 -21.42 1.74 -8.66
N ILE A 40 -20.67 1.81 -9.76
CA ILE A 40 -20.98 1.10 -11.01
C ILE A 40 -21.00 -0.42 -10.81
N HIS A 41 -20.06 -0.95 -10.02
CA HIS A 41 -19.94 -2.40 -9.76
C HIS A 41 -20.84 -2.92 -8.62
N ASN A 42 -21.50 -2.04 -7.86
CA ASN A 42 -22.30 -2.45 -6.73
C ASN A 42 -23.67 -3.01 -7.19
N PRO A 43 -24.02 -4.27 -6.90
CA PRO A 43 -25.30 -4.86 -7.30
C PRO A 43 -26.51 -4.24 -6.58
N ASN A 44 -26.30 -3.55 -5.45
CA ASN A 44 -27.37 -2.91 -4.67
C ASN A 44 -27.70 -1.49 -5.14
N VAL A 45 -27.05 -1.01 -6.21
CA VAL A 45 -27.29 0.32 -6.80
C VAL A 45 -28.22 0.17 -8.01
N SER A 46 -29.17 1.10 -8.17
CA SER A 46 -30.08 1.09 -9.32
C SER A 46 -29.34 1.35 -10.63
N GLU A 47 -29.86 0.81 -11.73
CA GLU A 47 -29.26 0.99 -13.06
C GLU A 47 -29.16 2.48 -13.46
N GLU A 48 -30.18 3.29 -13.15
CA GLU A 48 -30.14 4.73 -13.39
C GLU A 48 -29.01 5.43 -12.61
N ALA A 49 -28.70 4.97 -11.39
CA ALA A 49 -27.62 5.53 -10.59
C ALA A 49 -26.23 5.09 -11.11
N LYS A 50 -26.12 3.89 -11.67
CA LYS A 50 -24.88 3.41 -12.33
C LYS A 50 -24.59 4.19 -13.61
N GLU A 51 -25.62 4.47 -14.42
CA GLU A 51 -25.49 5.28 -15.63
C GLU A 51 -24.99 6.69 -15.30
N ARG A 52 -25.61 7.37 -14.33
CA ARG A 52 -25.14 8.69 -13.86
C ARG A 52 -23.72 8.66 -13.29
N ALA A 53 -23.34 7.58 -12.60
CA ALA A 53 -21.99 7.43 -12.08
C ALA A 53 -20.97 7.26 -13.22
N THR A 54 -21.37 6.56 -14.29
CA THR A 54 -20.58 6.37 -15.52
C THR A 54 -20.37 7.69 -16.24
N ASP A 55 -21.45 8.45 -16.49
CA ASP A 55 -21.38 9.77 -17.12
C ASP A 55 -20.47 10.73 -16.35
N ARG A 56 -20.60 10.75 -15.01
CA ARG A 56 -19.77 11.60 -14.16
C ARG A 56 -18.30 11.17 -14.17
N LEU A 57 -18.03 9.86 -14.24
CA LEU A 57 -16.68 9.32 -14.35
C LEU A 57 -16.03 9.71 -15.69
N HIS A 58 -16.79 9.65 -16.80
CA HIS A 58 -16.36 10.13 -18.11
C HIS A 58 -16.05 11.63 -18.10
N HIS A 59 -16.93 12.45 -17.49
CA HIS A 59 -16.74 13.89 -17.43
C HIS A 59 -15.49 14.31 -16.63
N MET A 60 -15.08 13.52 -15.64
CA MET A 60 -13.89 13.77 -14.83
C MET A 60 -12.59 13.24 -15.47
N GLY A 61 -12.62 12.77 -16.73
CA GLY A 61 -11.45 12.22 -17.41
C GLY A 61 -11.04 10.84 -16.91
N GLY A 62 -11.96 10.11 -16.26
CA GLY A 62 -11.73 8.74 -15.75
C GLY A 62 -11.78 7.66 -16.82
N THR A 63 -11.43 7.98 -18.07
CA THR A 63 -11.33 7.03 -19.17
C THR A 63 -9.90 6.58 -19.34
N GLU A 64 -9.55 5.48 -18.67
CA GLU A 64 -8.50 4.57 -19.12
C GLU A 64 -9.18 3.20 -19.21
N GLU A 65 -9.60 2.89 -20.43
CA GLU A 65 -9.71 1.56 -21.04
C GLU A 65 -10.27 0.40 -20.18
N VAL A 66 -11.43 -0.08 -20.62
CA VAL A 66 -11.98 -1.39 -20.27
C VAL A 66 -10.98 -2.48 -20.66
N ASN A 67 -10.15 -2.89 -19.71
CA ASN A 67 -9.56 -4.22 -19.68
C ASN A 67 -9.83 -4.84 -18.32
N THR A 68 -10.81 -5.74 -18.33
CA THR A 68 -11.19 -6.63 -17.23
C THR A 68 -9.96 -7.38 -16.71
N SER A 69 -9.50 -7.01 -15.52
CA SER A 69 -8.85 -7.93 -14.58
C SER A 69 -9.06 -7.41 -13.16
N PRO A 70 -9.59 -8.21 -12.23
CA PRO A 70 -9.70 -7.84 -10.83
C PRO A 70 -8.30 -7.94 -10.22
N SER A 71 -7.51 -6.90 -10.36
CA SER A 71 -6.19 -6.73 -9.76
C SER A 71 -6.02 -5.21 -9.67
N THR A 72 -5.83 -4.59 -8.52
CA THR A 72 -4.98 -4.93 -7.40
C THR A 72 -5.41 -4.03 -6.26
N ALA A 73 -5.29 -4.47 -5.01
CA ALA A 73 -5.42 -3.60 -3.86
C ALA A 73 -4.59 -2.32 -4.08
N THR A 74 -5.26 -1.17 -4.01
CA THR A 74 -4.70 0.17 -4.10
C THR A 74 -3.67 0.39 -3.00
N HIS A 75 -2.42 0.00 -3.24
CA HIS A 75 -1.27 0.53 -2.55
C HIS A 75 -0.17 0.82 -3.56
N SER A 76 0.20 2.11 -3.64
CA SER A 76 1.48 2.61 -4.17
C SER A 76 1.54 3.04 -5.63
N THR A 77 0.69 3.97 -6.07
CA THR A 77 1.00 4.87 -7.19
C THR A 77 1.93 6.02 -6.74
N THR A 78 3.10 5.68 -6.19
CA THR A 78 4.18 6.64 -5.98
C THR A 78 5.52 5.89 -6.11
N THR A 79 6.25 6.26 -7.17
CA THR A 79 7.69 6.16 -7.41
C THR A 79 8.35 4.79 -7.68
N GLY A 80 8.81 4.61 -8.93
CA GLY A 80 9.98 3.81 -9.27
C GLY A 80 9.74 2.31 -9.42
N SER A 81 9.87 1.81 -10.65
CA SER A 81 9.92 0.38 -10.99
C SER A 81 10.89 -0.45 -10.11
N GLY A 82 11.91 0.18 -9.51
CA GLY A 82 12.81 -0.46 -8.55
C GLY A 82 12.24 -0.68 -7.13
N GLN A 83 11.18 0.04 -6.73
CA GLN A 83 10.56 -0.16 -5.41
C GLN A 83 9.65 -1.40 -5.40
N GLU A 84 8.99 -1.68 -6.52
CA GLU A 84 8.18 -2.89 -6.68
C GLU A 84 9.07 -4.13 -6.64
N THR A 85 10.19 -4.14 -7.38
CA THR A 85 11.16 -5.23 -7.32
C THR A 85 11.74 -5.40 -5.92
N SER A 86 12.11 -4.31 -5.24
CA SER A 86 12.62 -4.36 -3.86
C SER A 86 11.60 -4.95 -2.86
N ARG A 87 10.32 -4.59 -2.99
CA ARG A 87 9.25 -5.13 -2.12
C ARG A 87 8.99 -6.60 -2.40
N VAL A 88 8.94 -6.99 -3.68
CA VAL A 88 8.74 -8.38 -4.11
C VAL A 88 9.89 -9.26 -3.61
N LEU A 89 11.14 -8.84 -3.81
CA LEU A 89 12.33 -9.54 -3.31
C LEU A 89 12.34 -9.60 -1.77
N GLY A 90 11.95 -8.53 -1.09
CA GLY A 90 11.76 -8.53 0.37
C GLY A 90 10.72 -9.55 0.84
N GLY A 91 9.64 -9.71 0.10
CA GLY A 91 8.62 -10.74 0.33
C GLY A 91 9.19 -12.16 0.21
N TYR A 92 9.92 -12.46 -0.86
CA TYR A 92 10.59 -13.76 -1.01
C TYR A 92 11.60 -14.02 0.12
N LYS A 93 12.36 -13.02 0.55
CA LYS A 93 13.25 -13.15 1.73
C LYS A 93 12.48 -13.49 3.00
N ALA A 94 11.29 -12.91 3.19
CA ALA A 94 10.43 -13.24 4.34
C ALA A 94 9.94 -14.70 4.28
N THR A 95 9.58 -15.21 3.09
CA THR A 95 9.14 -16.61 2.96
C THR A 95 10.22 -17.63 3.35
N LEU A 96 11.50 -17.32 3.15
CA LEU A 96 12.60 -18.18 3.58
C LEU A 96 12.69 -18.33 5.10
N ASN A 97 12.45 -17.23 5.81
CA ASN A 97 12.51 -17.17 7.27
C ASN A 97 11.19 -17.57 7.94
N ASN A 98 10.10 -17.67 7.19
CA ASN A 98 8.82 -18.11 7.72
C ASN A 98 8.85 -19.62 8.00
N GLU A 99 8.71 -20.00 9.27
CA GLU A 99 8.63 -21.39 9.72
C GLU A 99 7.43 -22.13 9.12
N HIS A 100 6.33 -21.41 8.87
CA HIS A 100 5.09 -21.97 8.31
C HIS A 100 5.09 -22.06 6.78
N ALA A 101 6.12 -21.53 6.10
CA ALA A 101 6.23 -21.66 4.66
C ALA A 101 6.65 -23.09 4.28
N SER A 102 6.02 -23.62 3.23
CA SER A 102 6.33 -24.96 2.72
C SER A 102 7.75 -25.03 2.12
N ALA A 103 8.34 -26.23 2.10
CA ALA A 103 9.66 -26.43 1.50
C ALA A 103 9.74 -25.97 0.04
N LYS A 104 8.69 -26.27 -0.76
CA LYS A 104 8.57 -25.82 -2.15
C LYS A 104 8.49 -24.29 -2.29
N ALA A 105 7.77 -23.62 -1.39
CA ALA A 105 7.70 -22.15 -1.40
C ALA A 105 9.06 -21.53 -1.08
N LYS A 106 9.82 -22.13 -0.15
CA LYS A 106 11.18 -21.69 0.19
C LYS A 106 12.15 -21.90 -0.97
N GLU A 107 12.07 -23.04 -1.65
CA GLU A 107 12.90 -23.33 -2.84
C GLU A 107 12.68 -22.28 -3.95
N HIS A 108 11.41 -22.05 -4.32
CA HIS A 108 11.07 -21.04 -5.31
C HIS A 108 11.51 -19.63 -4.89
N ALA A 109 11.37 -19.29 -3.62
CA ALA A 109 11.84 -18.00 -3.11
C ALA A 109 13.36 -17.84 -3.22
N ARG A 110 14.14 -18.91 -3.05
CA ARG A 110 15.60 -18.88 -3.27
C ARG A 110 15.92 -18.64 -4.74
N GLU A 111 15.26 -19.38 -5.64
CA GLU A 111 15.47 -19.25 -7.09
C GLU A 111 15.21 -17.82 -7.58
N VAL A 112 14.11 -17.20 -7.13
CA VAL A 112 13.78 -15.82 -7.50
C VAL A 112 14.80 -14.80 -6.96
N LEU A 113 15.30 -15.01 -5.74
CA LEU A 113 16.32 -14.14 -5.15
C LEU A 113 17.67 -14.28 -5.86
N GLU A 114 18.08 -15.51 -6.21
CA GLU A 114 19.30 -15.79 -6.95
C GLU A 114 19.24 -15.19 -8.36
N ALA A 115 18.12 -15.36 -9.08
CA ALA A 115 17.91 -14.76 -10.40
C ALA A 115 17.98 -13.22 -10.38
N ALA A 116 17.59 -12.61 -9.25
CA ALA A 116 17.70 -11.16 -9.05
C ALA A 116 19.10 -10.71 -8.58
N GLY A 117 20.07 -11.62 -8.46
CA GLY A 117 21.42 -11.33 -7.97
C GLY A 117 21.49 -11.06 -6.46
N TYR A 118 20.47 -11.46 -5.70
CA TYR A 118 20.41 -11.31 -4.25
C TYR A 118 20.77 -12.64 -3.59
N THR A 119 22.05 -12.85 -3.32
CA THR A 119 22.50 -13.99 -2.52
C THR A 119 22.00 -13.84 -1.10
N VAL A 120 21.19 -14.80 -0.65
CA VAL A 120 20.60 -14.82 0.72
C VAL A 120 21.67 -15.08 1.78
N GLU A 121 22.79 -15.67 1.38
CA GLU A 121 23.93 -15.88 2.26
C GLU A 121 24.64 -14.54 2.52
N ARG A 122 24.99 -14.31 3.79
CA ARG A 122 25.92 -13.26 4.18
C ARG A 122 27.16 -13.41 3.31
N ASP A 123 27.45 -12.40 2.49
CA ASP A 123 28.63 -12.40 1.64
C ASP A 123 29.85 -12.72 2.51
N PRO A 124 30.52 -13.87 2.31
CA PRO A 124 31.62 -14.29 3.17
C PRO A 124 32.84 -13.37 3.04
N ASN A 125 32.84 -12.47 2.06
CA ASN A 125 33.87 -11.46 1.84
C ASN A 125 33.59 -10.15 2.59
N VAL A 126 32.40 -9.96 3.17
CA VAL A 126 32.19 -8.91 4.19
C VAL A 126 32.85 -9.42 5.46
N SER A 127 34.09 -8.96 5.68
CA SER A 127 34.88 -9.32 6.85
C SER A 127 34.02 -9.18 8.12
N GLU A 128 34.08 -10.17 9.00
CA GLU A 128 33.47 -10.08 10.33
C GLU A 128 33.91 -8.81 11.08
N ASP A 129 35.10 -8.30 10.73
CA ASP A 129 35.66 -7.05 11.23
C ASP A 129 34.81 -5.82 10.89
N GLU A 130 34.26 -5.74 9.67
CA GLU A 130 33.43 -4.59 9.28
C GLU A 130 32.10 -4.57 10.04
N HIS A 131 31.45 -5.73 10.13
CA HIS A 131 30.24 -5.88 10.91
C HIS A 131 30.50 -5.55 12.39
N HIS A 132 31.59 -6.10 12.95
CA HIS A 132 32.00 -5.83 14.32
C HIS A 132 32.24 -4.33 14.55
N THR A 133 32.95 -3.66 13.63
CA THR A 133 33.20 -2.22 13.70
C THR A 133 31.90 -1.41 13.71
N HIS A 134 30.92 -1.75 12.88
CA HIS A 134 29.61 -1.08 12.87
C HIS A 134 28.82 -1.32 14.16
N VAL A 135 28.88 -2.54 14.71
CA VAL A 135 28.25 -2.87 15.99
C VAL A 135 28.87 -2.03 17.11
N LEU A 136 30.20 -1.97 17.19
CA LEU A 136 30.90 -1.12 18.17
C LEU A 136 30.54 0.37 18.00
N ALA A 137 30.49 0.86 16.76
CA ALA A 137 30.09 2.24 16.47
C ALA A 137 28.64 2.53 16.93
N GLY A 138 27.73 1.57 16.72
CA GLY A 138 26.34 1.66 17.17
C GLY A 138 26.22 1.75 18.70
N TYR A 139 26.96 0.89 19.43
CA TYR A 139 26.99 0.96 20.89
C TYR A 139 27.60 2.25 21.42
N LYS A 140 28.65 2.78 20.77
CA LYS A 140 29.21 4.10 21.11
C LYS A 140 28.17 5.20 20.90
N ALA A 141 27.43 5.18 19.79
CA ALA A 141 26.35 6.14 19.54
C ALA A 141 25.23 6.06 20.58
N ALA A 142 24.87 4.85 21.03
CA ALA A 142 23.85 4.64 22.06
C ALA A 142 24.22 5.31 23.40
N LEU A 143 25.50 5.34 23.78
CA LEU A 143 25.96 6.03 24.99
C LEU A 143 25.70 7.54 24.96
N HIS A 144 25.84 8.15 23.79
CA HIS A 144 25.68 9.59 23.60
C HIS A 144 24.24 10.01 23.29
N ASN A 145 23.38 9.08 22.87
CA ASN A 145 22.00 9.40 22.53
C ASN A 145 21.18 9.72 23.79
N PRO A 146 20.58 10.93 23.91
CA PRO A 146 19.78 11.31 25.08
C PRO A 146 18.46 10.54 25.17
N ARG A 147 17.98 9.94 24.06
CA ARG A 147 16.72 9.16 24.02
C ARG A 147 16.89 7.70 24.47
N VAL A 148 18.12 7.25 24.69
CA VAL A 148 18.41 5.87 25.14
C VAL A 148 18.37 5.81 26.67
N SER A 149 17.75 4.76 27.22
CA SER A 149 17.61 4.57 28.67
C SER A 149 18.95 4.30 29.35
N ASN A 150 19.01 4.51 30.66
CA ASN A 150 20.24 4.31 31.43
C ASN A 150 20.67 2.83 31.45
N GLU A 151 19.72 1.90 31.51
CA GLU A 151 19.95 0.45 31.47
C GLU A 151 20.56 0.04 30.13
N ALA A 152 20.01 0.55 29.02
CA ALA A 152 20.54 0.28 27.68
C ALA A 152 21.96 0.88 27.50
N LYS A 153 22.23 2.04 28.09
CA LYS A 153 23.59 2.63 28.12
C LYS A 153 24.56 1.80 28.94
N GLN A 154 24.14 1.26 30.08
CA GLN A 154 24.99 0.39 30.89
C GLN A 154 25.38 -0.86 30.10
N HIS A 155 24.41 -1.54 29.48
CA HIS A 155 24.69 -2.69 28.62
C HIS A 155 25.64 -2.33 27.46
N ALA A 156 25.44 -1.18 26.83
CA ALA A 156 26.35 -0.69 25.78
C ALA A 156 27.79 -0.49 26.29
N ARG A 157 27.98 -0.01 27.52
CA ARG A 157 29.33 0.14 28.13
C ARG A 157 29.97 -1.22 28.42
N GLU A 158 29.21 -2.14 28.99
CA GLU A 158 29.69 -3.49 29.30
C GLU A 158 30.15 -4.22 28.04
N TYR A 159 29.33 -4.17 26.98
CA TYR A 159 29.67 -4.72 25.68
C TYR A 159 30.93 -4.09 25.08
N LEU A 160 31.05 -2.76 25.09
CA LEU A 160 32.26 -2.08 24.57
C LEU A 160 33.52 -2.42 25.38
N LYS A 161 33.40 -2.63 26.69
CA LYS A 161 34.52 -3.02 27.54
C LYS A 161 34.98 -4.46 27.27
N GLU A 162 34.03 -5.38 27.09
CA GLU A 162 34.33 -6.78 26.75
C GLU A 162 35.04 -6.89 25.39
N GLN A 163 34.64 -6.06 24.42
CA GLN A 163 35.25 -6.00 23.09
C GLN A 163 36.52 -5.11 23.04
N GLY A 164 36.98 -4.56 24.16
CA GLY A 164 38.19 -3.73 24.23
C GLY A 164 38.10 -2.38 23.49
N ALA A 165 36.89 -1.88 23.25
CA ALA A 165 36.60 -0.67 22.48
C ALA A 165 36.32 0.57 23.36
N LEU A 166 36.53 0.46 24.68
CA LEU A 166 36.30 1.46 25.72
C LEU A 166 37.57 1.83 26.48
#